data_AF-A0A5J4EDA7-F1
#
_entry.id   AF-A0A5J4EDA7-F1
#
_cell.length_a   1.000
_cell.length_b   1.000
_cell.length_c   1.000
_cell.angle_alpha   90.00
_cell.angle_beta   90.00
_cell.angle_gamma   90.00
#
_symmetry.space_group_name_H-M   'P 1'
#
loop_
_entity.id
_entity.type
_entity.pdbx_description
1 polymer ?
#
loop_
_entity_poly.entity_id
_entity_poly.type
_entity_poly.pdbx_seq_one_letter_code
_entity_poly.pdbx_strand_id
1 'polypeptide(L)'
;MALMAELKRRRVFRVAAMYGVASWFITEVSATVFPALFVPDWAITVVVVLLIVGFPVAMILAWVFDIGPGGVVRTAAEAGSQREVESGRGRAVYTALLVTGTAFLTLALYHFGLKGYDWIAEGQPRSIAVLPFENISNDPGNDYFSDGISEELLNLLAKIPDLRVAARTSSFAYRGEKVDAREVGRNLGVDTVLEGSVRWSGDDRIRITAQLIDVSDEFHLWSETYDRELKDIFEVQDDISREIVSALKIQLVGEKPPALAATLNAPPTGDLQAYQYYLEARHKWRQRGGRSLTDSIELFQKALALDPSYARAASGLAAAYVVLPGYSVLPEEEGNKLAQEAVYKALALDATLAEAHAVLALINVIGMKWSDAEADFFNAISLDPDEATTHQWYSFLLMRTGRLPKALEQALEAHRLEPNSPIINSHLASVYMAMADNEKALFYADEAERLGLAASVDVLPRVLIHARRDELDEAQRLFASSFSVQGDKAPDEFQRLAIQAIADPAVAMELLQKVDQAGDRVPLREQFRMYVYFGGPARALAVARRIVETDPMQLDLPLIWSPESAALRTQARFPEILDSIGLVDYWQRYGWSEMCRASVDGISCS
;
A
#
# COMPACT_ATOMS: atom_id res chain seq x y z
N MET A 1 51.82 10.16 -22.23
CA MET A 1 52.32 8.91 -22.86
C MET A 1 53.12 8.01 -21.91
N ALA A 2 53.91 8.55 -20.97
CA ALA A 2 54.71 7.74 -20.03
C ALA A 2 53.90 6.80 -19.10
N LEU A 3 52.76 7.25 -18.55
CA LEU A 3 51.93 6.44 -17.65
C LEU A 3 51.32 5.20 -18.33
N MET A 4 50.85 5.36 -19.56
CA MET A 4 50.22 4.28 -20.35
C MET A 4 51.23 3.20 -20.73
N ALA A 5 52.47 3.61 -21.05
CA ALA A 5 53.58 2.70 -21.33
C ALA A 5 54.00 1.91 -20.08
N GLU A 6 54.02 2.56 -18.91
CA GLU A 6 54.37 1.94 -17.63
C GLU A 6 53.30 0.94 -17.16
N LEU A 7 52.00 1.26 -17.32
CA LEU A 7 50.88 0.36 -17.05
C LEU A 7 50.93 -0.91 -17.92
N LYS A 8 51.31 -0.76 -19.20
CA LYS A 8 51.45 -1.88 -20.14
C LYS A 8 52.67 -2.75 -19.81
N ARG A 9 53.79 -2.13 -19.40
CA ARG A 9 55.00 -2.82 -18.94
C ARG A 9 54.74 -3.66 -17.68
N ARG A 10 54.02 -3.12 -16.70
CA ARG A 10 53.71 -3.77 -15.41
C ARG A 10 52.53 -4.74 -15.47
N ARG A 11 52.00 -5.04 -16.67
CA ARG A 11 50.89 -5.98 -16.91
C ARG A 11 49.62 -5.69 -16.08
N VAL A 12 49.43 -4.46 -15.59
CA VAL A 12 48.31 -4.09 -14.70
C VAL A 12 46.96 -4.29 -15.40
N PHE A 13 46.88 -4.01 -16.70
CA PHE A 13 45.68 -4.30 -17.51
C PHE A 13 45.30 -5.78 -17.54
N ARG A 14 46.28 -6.69 -17.49
CA ARG A 14 46.01 -8.13 -17.44
C ARG A 14 45.39 -8.50 -16.09
N VAL A 15 45.91 -7.94 -14.99
CA VAL A 15 45.34 -8.17 -13.66
C VAL A 15 43.95 -7.56 -13.53
N ALA A 16 43.72 -6.38 -14.10
CA ALA A 16 42.39 -5.76 -14.11
C ALA A 16 41.36 -6.61 -14.87
N ALA A 17 41.73 -7.13 -16.04
CA ALA A 17 40.87 -8.03 -16.82
C ALA A 17 40.59 -9.34 -16.08
N MET A 18 41.60 -9.97 -15.48
CA MET A 18 41.44 -11.19 -14.69
C MET A 18 40.57 -10.97 -13.44
N TYR A 19 40.75 -9.84 -12.75
CA TYR A 19 39.96 -9.47 -11.59
C TYR A 19 38.50 -9.22 -11.97
N GLY A 20 38.24 -8.57 -13.11
CA GLY A 20 36.89 -8.38 -13.63
C GLY A 20 36.19 -9.69 -13.94
N VAL A 21 36.87 -10.63 -14.60
CA VAL A 21 36.33 -11.97 -14.91
C VAL A 21 36.06 -12.76 -13.63
N ALA A 22 37.00 -12.75 -12.67
CA ALA A 22 36.83 -13.44 -11.40
C ALA A 22 35.68 -12.83 -10.57
N SER A 23 35.57 -11.49 -10.57
CA SER A 23 34.50 -10.77 -9.87
C SER A 23 33.13 -11.08 -10.48
N TRP A 24 33.01 -11.06 -11.81
CA TRP A 24 31.78 -11.48 -12.50
C TRP A 24 31.41 -12.92 -12.16
N PHE A 25 32.37 -13.85 -12.22
CA PHE A 25 32.14 -15.27 -11.88
C PHE A 25 31.69 -15.46 -10.42
N ILE A 26 32.34 -14.78 -9.47
CA ILE A 26 31.97 -14.84 -8.06
C ILE A 26 30.54 -14.32 -7.87
N THR A 27 30.18 -13.20 -8.51
CA THR A 27 28.83 -12.64 -8.41
C THR A 27 27.76 -13.58 -8.99
N GLU A 28 27.98 -14.19 -10.15
CA GLU A 28 27.04 -15.15 -10.78
C GLU A 28 26.86 -16.41 -9.93
N VAL A 29 27.97 -16.96 -9.41
CA VAL A 29 27.92 -18.14 -8.52
C VAL A 29 27.18 -17.79 -7.23
N SER A 30 27.48 -16.66 -6.61
CA SER A 30 26.77 -16.20 -5.41
C SER A 30 25.28 -15.97 -5.68
N ALA A 31 24.91 -15.32 -6.78
CA ALA A 31 23.52 -15.08 -7.16
C ALA A 31 22.73 -16.38 -7.36
N THR A 32 23.38 -17.44 -7.83
CA THR A 32 22.75 -18.74 -8.06
C THR A 32 22.69 -19.58 -6.79
N VAL A 33 23.76 -19.59 -5.99
CA VAL A 33 23.91 -20.49 -4.84
C VAL A 33 23.26 -19.93 -3.57
N PHE A 34 23.29 -18.62 -3.35
CA PHE A 34 22.77 -18.02 -2.11
C PHE A 34 21.27 -18.27 -1.91
N PRO A 35 20.39 -18.10 -2.93
CA PRO A 35 18.99 -18.47 -2.79
C PRO A 35 18.78 -19.95 -2.51
N ALA A 36 19.58 -20.83 -3.13
CA ALA A 36 19.50 -22.28 -2.93
C ALA A 36 19.91 -22.73 -1.52
N LEU A 37 20.69 -21.90 -0.81
CA LEU A 37 21.14 -22.13 0.57
C LEU A 37 20.35 -21.31 1.60
N PHE A 38 19.27 -20.63 1.19
CA PHE A 38 18.49 -19.72 2.05
C PHE A 38 19.36 -18.63 2.70
N VAL A 39 20.42 -18.20 2.01
CA VAL A 39 21.26 -17.10 2.46
C VAL A 39 20.51 -15.78 2.17
N PRO A 40 20.44 -14.85 3.13
CA PRO A 40 19.70 -13.59 2.96
C PRO A 40 20.15 -12.76 1.76
N ASP A 41 19.22 -12.03 1.14
CA ASP A 41 19.48 -11.24 -0.07
C ASP A 41 20.56 -10.15 0.13
N TRP A 42 20.76 -9.65 1.36
CA TRP A 42 21.83 -8.69 1.64
C TRP A 42 23.24 -9.27 1.46
N ALA A 43 23.40 -10.60 1.48
CA ALA A 43 24.70 -11.25 1.37
C ALA A 43 25.35 -11.02 0.00
N ILE A 44 24.55 -10.93 -1.08
CA ILE A 44 25.08 -10.63 -2.42
C ILE A 44 25.65 -9.20 -2.46
N THR A 45 25.00 -8.27 -1.79
CA THR A 45 25.45 -6.87 -1.67
C THR A 45 26.80 -6.80 -0.96
N VAL A 46 27.00 -7.59 0.10
CA VAL A 46 28.30 -7.67 0.79
C VAL A 46 29.40 -8.21 -0.12
N VAL A 47 29.12 -9.27 -0.89
CA VAL A 47 30.06 -9.82 -1.88
C VAL A 47 30.46 -8.76 -2.90
N VAL A 48 29.50 -8.03 -3.48
CA VAL A 48 29.77 -6.97 -4.46
C VAL A 48 30.62 -5.84 -3.85
N VAL A 49 30.30 -5.40 -2.64
CA VAL A 49 31.07 -4.36 -1.94
C VAL A 49 32.51 -4.81 -1.68
N LEU A 50 32.72 -6.05 -1.23
CA LEU A 50 34.07 -6.60 -1.03
C LEU A 50 34.85 -6.67 -2.35
N LEU A 51 34.22 -7.01 -3.46
CA LEU A 51 34.86 -7.03 -4.78
C LEU A 51 35.25 -5.63 -5.26
N ILE A 52 34.40 -4.63 -5.02
CA ILE A 52 34.68 -3.22 -5.35
C ILE A 52 35.86 -2.70 -4.52
N VAL A 53 35.89 -2.98 -3.21
CA VAL A 53 36.97 -2.55 -2.30
C VAL A 53 38.27 -3.31 -2.58
N GLY A 54 38.17 -4.59 -2.94
CA GLY A 54 39.32 -5.42 -3.30
C GLY A 54 40.00 -5.00 -4.60
N PHE A 55 39.28 -4.34 -5.53
CA PHE A 55 39.83 -3.96 -6.84
C PHE A 55 41.00 -2.96 -6.73
N PRO A 56 40.90 -1.83 -5.99
CA PRO A 56 42.04 -0.95 -5.74
C PRO A 56 43.24 -1.67 -5.12
N VAL A 57 43.00 -2.58 -4.18
CA VAL A 57 44.06 -3.35 -3.51
C VAL A 57 44.77 -4.27 -4.51
N ALA A 58 44.01 -4.97 -5.35
CA ALA A 58 44.54 -5.82 -6.41
C ALA A 58 45.39 -5.03 -7.43
N MET A 59 44.95 -3.81 -7.79
CA MET A 59 45.71 -2.94 -8.69
C MET A 59 47.04 -2.47 -8.08
N ILE A 60 47.04 -2.17 -6.79
CA ILE A 60 48.26 -1.78 -6.06
C ILE A 60 49.23 -2.97 -5.99
N LEU A 61 48.75 -4.18 -5.69
CA LEU A 61 49.58 -5.38 -5.64
C LEU A 61 50.18 -5.71 -7.03
N ALA A 62 49.37 -5.61 -8.09
CA ALA A 62 49.83 -5.79 -9.47
C ALA A 62 50.90 -4.78 -9.89
N TRP A 63 50.91 -3.59 -9.27
CA TRP A 63 51.91 -2.56 -9.55
C TRP A 63 53.26 -2.85 -8.87
N VAL A 64 53.23 -3.49 -7.70
CA VAL A 64 54.39 -3.74 -6.83
C VAL A 64 55.06 -5.09 -7.12
N PHE A 65 54.28 -6.09 -7.55
CA PHE A 65 54.73 -7.46 -7.74
C PHE A 65 54.47 -7.92 -9.18
N ASP A 66 55.46 -8.56 -9.80
CA ASP A 66 55.31 -9.18 -11.13
C ASP A 66 55.16 -10.70 -10.94
N ILE A 67 54.12 -11.27 -11.55
CA ILE A 67 53.81 -12.70 -11.44
C ILE A 67 54.38 -13.40 -12.67
N GLY A 68 55.47 -14.14 -12.47
CA GLY A 68 56.15 -14.92 -13.51
C GLY A 68 56.14 -16.42 -13.22
N PRO A 69 56.57 -17.26 -14.18
CA PRO A 69 56.57 -18.73 -14.05
C PRO A 69 57.45 -19.28 -12.91
N GLY A 70 58.24 -18.45 -12.22
CA GLY A 70 59.05 -18.80 -11.05
C GLY A 70 58.51 -18.29 -9.70
N GLY A 71 57.29 -17.74 -9.63
CA GLY A 71 56.68 -17.21 -8.41
C GLY A 71 56.55 -15.68 -8.37
N VAL A 72 56.13 -15.15 -7.21
CA VAL A 72 55.89 -13.71 -6.99
C VAL A 72 57.22 -13.01 -6.71
N VAL A 73 57.67 -12.15 -7.63
CA VAL A 73 58.92 -11.39 -7.46
C VAL A 73 58.59 -9.89 -7.42
N ARG A 74 59.12 -9.19 -6.42
CA ARG A 74 59.03 -7.72 -6.35
C ARG A 74 59.77 -7.13 -7.55
N THR A 75 59.12 -6.24 -8.30
CA THR A 75 59.69 -5.70 -9.54
C THR A 75 61.04 -5.04 -9.26
N ALA A 76 62.14 -5.60 -9.77
CA ALA A 76 63.46 -5.03 -9.60
C ALA A 76 63.54 -3.67 -10.32
N ALA A 77 63.99 -2.65 -9.60
CA ALA A 77 64.37 -1.37 -10.19
C ALA A 77 65.61 -1.60 -11.08
N GLU A 78 65.66 -0.94 -12.24
CA GLU A 78 66.79 -1.03 -13.17
C GLU A 78 68.13 -0.79 -12.46
N ALA A 79 69.08 -1.70 -12.69
CA ALA A 79 70.49 -1.47 -12.41
C ALA A 79 70.97 -0.37 -13.37
N GLY A 80 71.01 0.87 -12.90
CA GLY A 80 71.61 1.97 -13.67
C GLY A 80 70.91 3.32 -13.63
N SER A 81 70.29 3.73 -12.52
CA SER A 81 70.22 5.17 -12.21
C SER A 81 70.12 5.39 -10.71
N GLN A 82 71.26 5.66 -10.08
CA GLN A 82 71.30 6.34 -8.78
C GLN A 82 70.79 7.77 -9.00
N ARG A 83 69.47 7.93 -8.95
CA ARG A 83 68.85 9.19 -8.54
C ARG A 83 67.88 8.85 -7.43
N GLU A 84 68.41 9.02 -6.23
CA GLU A 84 67.70 9.25 -4.99
C GLU A 84 66.65 10.34 -5.24
N VAL A 85 65.46 9.91 -5.66
CA VAL A 85 64.26 10.73 -5.63
C VAL A 85 63.39 10.11 -4.56
N GLU A 86 63.68 10.49 -3.32
CA GLU A 86 62.71 10.55 -2.24
C GLU A 86 61.54 11.45 -2.67
N SER A 87 60.68 10.93 -3.54
CA SER A 87 59.46 11.60 -3.95
C SER A 87 58.40 11.28 -2.90
N GLY A 88 58.31 12.16 -1.89
CA GLY A 88 57.19 12.17 -0.94
C GLY A 88 55.81 12.18 -1.62
N ARG A 89 55.74 12.50 -2.91
CA ARG A 89 54.53 12.39 -3.74
C ARG A 89 54.04 10.95 -3.92
N GLY A 90 54.92 9.96 -4.01
CA GLY A 90 54.51 8.55 -4.11
C GLY A 90 53.81 8.09 -2.82
N ARG A 91 54.44 8.31 -1.67
CA ARG A 91 53.88 8.00 -0.35
C ARG A 91 52.58 8.77 -0.07
N ALA A 92 52.50 10.03 -0.47
CA ALA A 92 51.29 10.85 -0.31
C ALA A 92 50.10 10.31 -1.12
N VAL A 93 50.33 9.82 -2.34
CA VAL A 93 49.27 9.20 -3.17
C VAL A 93 48.82 7.87 -2.56
N TYR A 94 49.74 7.05 -2.04
CA TYR A 94 49.41 5.80 -1.35
C TYR A 94 48.60 6.03 -0.07
N THR A 95 48.98 7.02 0.75
CA THR A 95 48.22 7.39 1.95
C THR A 95 46.86 7.97 1.58
N ALA A 96 46.78 8.78 0.53
CA ALA A 96 45.51 9.38 0.10
C ALA A 96 44.52 8.33 -0.39
N LEU A 97 44.96 7.34 -1.18
CA LEU A 97 44.12 6.23 -1.67
C LEU A 97 43.68 5.30 -0.55
N LEU A 98 44.57 5.01 0.41
CA LEU A 98 44.24 4.15 1.55
C LEU A 98 43.24 4.86 2.48
N VAL A 99 43.44 6.16 2.74
CA VAL A 99 42.51 6.99 3.51
C VAL A 99 41.15 7.13 2.82
N THR A 100 41.12 7.37 1.50
CA THR A 100 39.84 7.43 0.76
C THR A 100 39.15 6.07 0.70
N GLY A 101 39.87 4.97 0.57
CA GLY A 101 39.33 3.61 0.63
C GLY A 101 38.72 3.30 2.01
N THR A 102 39.43 3.61 3.10
CA THR A 102 38.87 3.49 4.45
C THR A 102 37.70 4.44 4.68
N ALA A 103 37.75 5.67 4.18
CA ALA A 103 36.67 6.65 4.32
C ALA A 103 35.39 6.18 3.58
N PHE A 104 35.54 5.64 2.36
CA PHE A 104 34.43 5.05 1.61
C PHE A 104 33.89 3.80 2.28
N LEU A 105 34.75 2.95 2.83
CA LEU A 105 34.34 1.76 3.60
C LEU A 105 33.59 2.18 4.87
N THR A 106 34.07 3.17 5.62
CA THR A 106 33.36 3.69 6.79
C THR A 106 32.06 4.42 6.42
N LEU A 107 32.01 5.13 5.29
CA LEU A 107 30.79 5.79 4.81
C LEU A 107 29.76 4.76 4.32
N ALA A 108 30.20 3.70 3.64
CA ALA A 108 29.38 2.57 3.26
C ALA A 108 28.91 1.79 4.48
N LEU A 109 29.77 1.53 5.47
CA LEU A 109 29.37 0.94 6.75
C LEU A 109 28.44 1.88 7.55
N TYR A 110 28.56 3.19 7.41
CA TYR A 110 27.65 4.14 8.03
C TYR A 110 26.27 4.18 7.35
N HIS A 111 26.23 4.21 6.02
CA HIS A 111 24.98 4.22 5.25
C HIS A 111 24.28 2.86 5.17
N PHE A 112 25.03 1.76 5.05
CA PHE A 112 24.48 0.41 4.92
C PHE A 112 24.56 -0.43 6.20
N GLY A 113 25.46 -0.11 7.15
CA GLY A 113 25.68 -0.91 8.36
C GLY A 113 25.24 -0.26 9.69
N LEU A 114 25.15 1.08 9.77
CA LEU A 114 24.81 1.79 11.02
C LEU A 114 23.52 2.63 10.94
N LYS A 115 22.99 2.91 9.74
CA LYS A 115 21.61 3.41 9.54
C LYS A 115 20.63 2.37 8.99
N GLY A 116 21.11 1.16 8.67
CA GLY A 116 20.32 0.03 8.19
C GLY A 116 20.11 -1.09 9.23
N TYR A 117 20.46 -0.86 10.50
CA TYR A 117 20.30 -1.84 11.57
C TYR A 117 18.93 -1.74 12.29
N ASP A 118 17.92 -1.18 11.62
CA ASP A 118 16.52 -1.18 12.10
C ASP A 118 15.67 -2.30 11.47
N TRP A 119 16.24 -3.17 10.60
CA TRP A 119 15.48 -4.25 9.94
C TRP A 119 15.72 -5.67 10.50
N ILE A 120 16.45 -5.85 11.61
CA ILE A 120 16.49 -7.14 12.34
C ILE A 120 15.43 -7.18 13.46
N ALA A 121 14.24 -6.67 13.17
CA ALA A 121 13.05 -6.85 14.00
C ALA A 121 11.82 -7.22 13.18
N GLU A 122 11.98 -7.79 11.97
CA GLU A 122 10.91 -8.59 11.37
C GLU A 122 11.00 -10.03 11.90
N GLY A 123 10.20 -10.31 12.93
CA GLY A 123 9.88 -11.68 13.33
C GLY A 123 9.78 -12.00 14.82
N GLN A 124 10.06 -11.06 15.73
CA GLN A 124 9.65 -11.19 17.13
C GLN A 124 8.50 -10.20 17.38
N PRO A 125 7.29 -10.65 17.72
CA PRO A 125 6.22 -9.75 18.13
C PRO A 125 6.70 -8.93 19.33
N ARG A 126 6.60 -7.60 19.22
CA ARG A 126 7.04 -6.67 20.27
C ARG A 126 6.31 -7.00 21.56
N SER A 127 6.96 -6.82 22.70
CA SER A 127 6.42 -7.30 23.97
C SER A 127 6.44 -6.24 25.08
N ILE A 128 5.38 -6.25 25.90
CA ILE A 128 5.15 -5.24 26.94
C ILE A 128 4.65 -5.87 28.25
N ALA A 129 5.13 -5.37 29.38
CA ALA A 129 4.51 -5.59 30.69
C ALA A 129 3.88 -4.29 31.21
N VAL A 130 2.68 -4.38 31.80
CA VAL A 130 2.01 -3.27 32.49
C VAL A 130 2.11 -3.49 33.99
N LEU A 131 2.91 -2.67 34.67
CA LEU A 131 3.04 -2.72 36.13
C LEU A 131 1.83 -2.04 36.81
N PRO A 132 1.49 -2.42 38.05
CA PRO A 132 0.48 -1.72 38.82
C PRO A 132 0.85 -0.25 39.00
N PHE A 133 -0.06 0.64 38.59
CA PHE A 133 0.11 2.08 38.77
C PHE A 133 0.17 2.41 40.27
N GLU A 134 1.13 3.22 40.66
CA GLU A 134 1.34 3.60 42.06
C GLU A 134 0.32 4.67 42.48
N ASN A 135 -0.49 4.39 43.49
CA ASN A 135 -1.28 5.44 44.15
C ASN A 135 -0.35 6.25 45.07
N ILE A 136 -0.03 7.48 44.65
CA ILE A 136 0.84 8.38 45.41
C ILE A 136 0.05 9.43 46.23
N SER A 137 -1.23 9.11 46.51
CA SER A 137 -2.15 9.94 47.29
C SER A 137 -2.21 9.49 48.75
N ASN A 138 -2.67 10.36 49.65
CA ASN A 138 -2.72 10.06 51.08
C ASN A 138 -3.89 9.13 51.50
N ASP A 139 -4.72 8.67 50.57
CA ASP A 139 -5.87 7.78 50.83
C ASP A 139 -5.64 6.40 50.19
N PRO A 140 -5.39 5.34 50.98
CA PRO A 140 -5.29 3.96 50.51
C PRO A 140 -6.59 3.42 49.89
N GLY A 141 -7.73 4.07 50.18
CA GLY A 141 -9.02 3.72 49.62
C GLY A 141 -9.10 3.83 48.10
N ASN A 142 -8.11 4.45 47.43
CA ASN A 142 -8.08 4.70 45.99
C ASN A 142 -7.17 3.75 45.20
N ASP A 143 -6.58 2.73 45.84
CA ASP A 143 -5.71 1.74 45.17
C ASP A 143 -6.48 0.96 44.09
N TYR A 144 -7.78 0.72 44.29
CA TYR A 144 -8.64 0.05 43.31
C TYR A 144 -8.69 0.77 41.96
N PHE A 145 -8.59 2.10 41.95
CA PHE A 145 -8.62 2.89 40.72
C PHE A 145 -7.32 2.77 39.94
N SER A 146 -6.18 2.81 40.65
CA SER A 146 -4.86 2.61 40.03
C SER A 146 -4.72 1.19 39.48
N ASP A 147 -5.29 0.21 40.19
CA ASP A 147 -5.39 -1.18 39.72
C ASP A 147 -6.31 -1.31 38.51
N GLY A 148 -7.48 -0.66 38.54
CA GLY A 148 -8.44 -0.63 37.43
C GLY A 148 -7.83 -0.08 36.14
N ILE A 149 -7.08 1.02 36.23
CA ILE A 149 -6.32 1.58 35.10
C ILE A 149 -5.32 0.54 34.55
N SER A 150 -4.54 -0.09 35.43
CA SER A 150 -3.52 -1.06 35.04
C SER A 150 -4.13 -2.29 34.36
N GLU A 151 -5.27 -2.77 34.85
CA GLU A 151 -6.02 -3.87 34.26
C GLU A 151 -6.63 -3.52 32.90
N GLU A 152 -7.23 -2.34 32.79
CA GLU A 152 -7.85 -1.90 31.54
C GLU A 152 -6.78 -1.68 30.46
N LEU A 153 -5.64 -1.09 30.81
CA LEU A 153 -4.48 -0.97 29.92
C LEU A 153 -4.00 -2.33 29.43
N LEU A 154 -3.85 -3.31 30.33
CA LEU A 154 -3.43 -4.67 29.96
C LEU A 154 -4.44 -5.31 28.99
N ASN A 155 -5.74 -5.19 29.28
CA ASN A 155 -6.81 -5.74 28.44
C ASN A 155 -6.87 -5.08 27.05
N LEU A 156 -6.67 -3.76 26.97
CA LEU A 156 -6.68 -3.01 25.73
C LEU A 156 -5.43 -3.29 24.89
N LEU A 157 -4.24 -3.34 25.51
CA LEU A 157 -2.98 -3.66 24.83
C LEU A 157 -2.97 -5.11 24.32
N ALA A 158 -3.59 -6.05 25.04
CA ALA A 158 -3.66 -7.46 24.62
C ALA A 158 -4.52 -7.68 23.36
N LYS A 159 -5.32 -6.69 22.96
CA LYS A 159 -6.11 -6.71 21.71
C LYS A 159 -5.34 -6.20 20.50
N ILE A 160 -4.10 -5.71 20.68
CA ILE A 160 -3.28 -5.19 19.60
C ILE A 160 -2.61 -6.36 18.86
N PRO A 161 -2.78 -6.47 17.53
CA PRO A 161 -2.09 -7.49 16.73
C PRO A 161 -0.57 -7.37 16.88
N ASP A 162 0.12 -8.51 16.90
CA ASP A 162 1.59 -8.58 16.96
C ASP A 162 2.25 -7.95 18.21
N LEU A 163 1.47 -7.59 19.24
CA LEU A 163 1.94 -7.15 20.56
C LEU A 163 1.70 -8.24 21.61
N ARG A 164 2.77 -8.75 22.22
CA ARG A 164 2.69 -9.70 23.34
C ARG A 164 2.63 -8.97 24.67
N VAL A 165 1.58 -9.24 25.44
CA VAL A 165 1.40 -8.62 26.76
C VAL A 165 1.68 -9.64 27.86
N ALA A 166 2.51 -9.27 28.84
CA ALA A 166 2.77 -10.10 30.02
C ALA A 166 1.48 -10.31 30.83
N ALA A 167 1.27 -11.55 31.31
CA ALA A 167 0.06 -11.91 32.03
C ALA A 167 -0.11 -11.06 33.30
N ARG A 168 -1.36 -10.65 33.57
CA ARG A 168 -1.73 -9.82 34.74
C ARG A 168 -1.12 -10.31 36.04
N THR A 169 -1.22 -11.61 36.32
CA THR A 169 -0.70 -12.22 37.55
C THR A 169 0.81 -12.07 37.71
N SER A 170 1.56 -12.07 36.61
CA SER A 170 3.01 -11.94 36.61
C SER A 170 3.45 -10.48 36.73
N SER A 171 2.74 -9.55 36.08
CA SER A 171 3.03 -8.11 36.18
C SER A 171 2.63 -7.54 37.56
N PHE A 172 1.51 -8.01 38.12
CA PHE A 172 1.02 -7.55 39.43
C PHE A 172 1.81 -8.11 40.61
N ALA A 173 2.70 -9.08 40.38
CA ALA A 173 3.61 -9.59 41.41
C ALA A 173 4.60 -8.52 41.92
N TYR A 174 4.90 -7.51 41.10
CA TYR A 174 5.82 -6.41 41.43
C TYR A 174 5.16 -5.26 42.23
N ARG A 175 3.94 -5.46 42.74
CA ARG A 175 3.21 -4.43 43.50
C ARG A 175 4.01 -3.98 44.72
N GLY A 176 4.29 -2.67 44.80
CA GLY A 176 4.97 -2.08 45.95
C GLY A 176 6.46 -2.43 46.04
N GLU A 177 7.00 -3.12 45.04
CA GLU A 177 8.42 -3.38 44.92
C GLU A 177 9.08 -2.27 44.09
N LYS A 178 10.29 -1.83 44.50
CA LYS A 178 11.12 -0.91 43.72
C LYS A 178 12.10 -1.72 42.89
N VAL A 179 11.63 -2.25 41.77
CA VAL A 179 12.41 -3.11 40.86
C VAL A 179 12.73 -2.31 39.60
N ASP A 180 13.94 -2.48 39.06
CA ASP A 180 14.32 -1.81 37.82
C ASP A 180 13.62 -2.46 36.59
N ALA A 181 13.38 -1.65 35.55
CA ALA A 181 12.68 -2.11 34.35
C ALA A 181 13.43 -3.23 33.63
N ARG A 182 14.76 -3.30 33.76
CA ARG A 182 15.60 -4.33 33.14
C ARG A 182 15.39 -5.71 33.79
N GLU A 183 15.24 -5.75 35.11
CA GLU A 183 14.97 -6.93 35.91
C GLU A 183 13.55 -7.43 35.66
N VAL A 184 12.56 -6.52 35.64
CA VAL A 184 11.18 -6.84 35.25
C VAL A 184 11.15 -7.43 33.83
N GLY A 185 11.79 -6.76 32.88
CA GLY A 185 11.84 -7.19 31.47
C GLY A 185 12.51 -8.55 31.29
N ARG A 186 13.62 -8.81 31.99
CA ARG A 186 14.27 -10.13 32.02
C ARG A 186 13.39 -11.23 32.61
N ASN A 187 12.72 -10.94 33.72
CA ASN A 187 11.92 -11.93 34.43
C ASN A 187 10.63 -12.28 33.69
N LEU A 188 10.02 -11.29 33.04
CA LEU A 188 8.77 -11.45 32.28
C LEU A 188 9.00 -11.75 30.79
N GLY A 189 10.22 -11.61 30.30
CA GLY A 189 10.57 -11.81 28.89
C GLY A 189 9.92 -10.78 27.98
N VAL A 190 9.94 -9.50 28.38
CA VAL A 190 9.37 -8.38 27.62
C VAL A 190 10.43 -7.37 27.21
N ASP A 191 10.19 -6.66 26.09
CA ASP A 191 11.09 -5.65 25.54
C ASP A 191 10.84 -4.26 26.13
N THR A 192 9.62 -4.02 26.61
CA THR A 192 9.20 -2.73 27.19
C THR A 192 8.38 -2.91 28.46
N VAL A 193 8.45 -1.91 29.35
CA VAL A 193 7.67 -1.87 30.59
C VAL A 193 6.88 -0.57 30.66
N LEU A 194 5.58 -0.66 30.89
CA LEU A 194 4.69 0.46 31.18
C LEU A 194 4.49 0.56 32.69
N GLU A 195 4.83 1.73 33.23
CA GLU A 195 4.62 2.07 34.63
C GLU A 195 3.95 3.44 34.77
N GLY A 196 3.42 3.73 35.94
CA GLY A 196 2.75 4.99 36.17
C GLY A 196 2.34 5.24 37.60
N SER A 197 1.78 6.42 37.84
CA SER A 197 1.26 6.81 39.14
C SER A 197 -0.04 7.59 39.02
N VAL A 198 -0.88 7.47 40.04
CA VAL A 198 -2.13 8.21 40.17
C VAL A 198 -2.05 9.09 41.42
N ARG A 199 -2.34 10.38 41.24
CA ARG A 199 -2.44 11.36 42.33
C ARG A 199 -3.79 12.05 42.33
N TRP A 200 -4.46 11.98 43.46
CA TRP A 200 -5.69 12.72 43.73
C TRP A 200 -5.35 14.11 44.26
N SER A 201 -6.06 15.12 43.76
CA SER A 201 -5.88 16.54 44.11
C SER A 201 -7.22 17.14 44.53
N GLY A 202 -7.56 16.98 45.82
CA GLY A 202 -8.90 17.29 46.32
C GLY A 202 -9.91 16.19 45.98
N ASP A 203 -11.21 16.51 46.08
CA ASP A 203 -12.28 15.50 45.94
C ASP A 203 -12.55 15.12 44.47
N ASP A 204 -12.34 16.05 43.52
CA ASP A 204 -12.83 15.91 42.14
C ASP A 204 -11.74 16.00 41.05
N ARG A 205 -10.44 15.90 41.37
CA ARG A 205 -9.38 15.95 40.35
C ARG A 205 -8.33 14.87 40.53
N ILE A 206 -7.97 14.23 39.42
CA ILE A 206 -6.88 13.27 39.35
C ILE A 206 -5.84 13.67 38.33
N ARG A 207 -4.61 13.32 38.66
CA ARG A 207 -3.44 13.36 37.78
C ARG A 207 -2.91 11.95 37.62
N ILE A 208 -2.83 11.49 36.39
CA ILE A 208 -2.24 10.19 36.04
C ILE A 208 -0.97 10.45 35.24
N THR A 209 0.14 9.83 35.63
CA THR A 209 1.39 9.86 34.88
C THR A 209 1.68 8.46 34.39
N ALA A 210 1.93 8.29 33.10
CA ALA A 210 2.24 7.01 32.47
C ALA A 210 3.55 7.12 31.70
N GLN A 211 4.39 6.09 31.76
CA GLN A 211 5.72 6.08 31.17
C GLN A 211 6.04 4.72 30.58
N LEU A 212 6.57 4.72 29.37
CA LEU A 212 7.04 3.53 28.67
C LEU A 212 8.57 3.51 28.69
N ILE A 213 9.14 2.43 29.19
CA ILE A 213 10.59 2.26 29.37
C ILE A 213 11.09 1.14 28.48
N ASP A 214 12.21 1.38 27.80
CA ASP A 214 12.94 0.34 27.07
C ASP A 214 13.76 -0.51 28.04
N VAL A 215 13.58 -1.84 28.00
CA VAL A 215 14.25 -2.77 28.92
C VAL A 215 15.77 -2.86 28.65
N SER A 216 16.19 -2.64 27.41
CA SER A 216 17.57 -2.83 26.98
C SER A 216 18.50 -1.75 27.55
N ASP A 217 18.07 -0.49 27.54
CA ASP A 217 18.88 0.66 27.94
C ASP A 217 18.30 1.47 29.13
N GLU A 218 17.11 1.10 29.63
CA GLU A 218 16.38 1.76 30.73
C GLU A 218 15.98 3.21 30.46
N PHE A 219 16.00 3.67 29.20
CA PHE A 219 15.52 5.00 28.85
C PHE A 219 14.01 5.02 28.63
N HIS A 220 13.41 6.18 28.93
CA HIS A 220 12.00 6.40 28.66
C HIS A 220 11.81 6.59 27.15
N LEU A 221 11.02 5.70 26.55
CA LEU A 221 10.55 5.83 25.17
C LEU A 221 9.44 6.89 25.08
N TRP A 222 8.60 6.97 26.11
CA TRP A 222 7.47 7.87 26.16
C TRP A 222 7.05 8.17 27.60
N SER A 223 6.55 9.37 27.85
CA SER A 223 5.95 9.74 29.14
C SER A 223 4.93 10.85 28.94
N GLU A 224 3.75 10.69 29.52
CA GLU A 224 2.72 11.72 29.53
C GLU A 224 2.03 11.85 30.89
N THR A 225 1.37 12.99 31.07
CA THR A 225 0.59 13.30 32.27
C THR A 225 -0.81 13.77 31.88
N TYR A 226 -1.82 13.14 32.47
CA TYR A 226 -3.23 13.40 32.22
C TYR A 226 -3.86 14.00 33.47
N ASP A 227 -4.40 15.21 33.35
CA ASP A 227 -5.23 15.84 34.38
C ASP A 227 -6.71 15.69 34.00
N ARG A 228 -7.54 15.16 34.89
CA ARG A 228 -9.00 15.00 34.68
C ARG A 228 -9.81 15.44 35.90
N GLU A 229 -11.03 15.89 35.63
CA GLU A 229 -12.06 16.15 36.63
C GLU A 229 -12.91 14.88 36.79
N LEU A 230 -13.08 14.41 38.03
CA LEU A 230 -13.85 13.21 38.37
C LEU A 230 -15.34 13.53 38.41
N LYS A 231 -16.02 13.27 37.30
CA LYS A 231 -17.50 13.27 37.23
C LYS A 231 -18.05 11.86 37.33
N ASP A 232 -17.42 10.94 36.62
CA ASP A 232 -17.64 9.50 36.73
C ASP A 232 -16.27 8.81 36.70
N ILE A 233 -15.97 8.04 37.74
CA ILE A 233 -14.68 7.37 37.90
C ILE A 233 -14.44 6.29 36.84
N PHE A 234 -15.50 5.60 36.39
CA PHE A 234 -15.38 4.56 35.38
C PHE A 234 -15.18 5.16 34.00
N GLU A 235 -15.90 6.22 33.64
CA GLU A 235 -15.69 6.93 32.36
C GLU A 235 -14.26 7.49 32.27
N VAL A 236 -13.78 8.11 33.35
CA VAL A 236 -12.42 8.65 33.39
C VAL A 236 -11.36 7.55 33.29
N GLN A 237 -11.58 6.39 33.93
CA GLN A 237 -10.69 5.23 33.80
C GLN A 237 -10.60 4.74 32.35
N ASP A 238 -11.76 4.57 31.73
CA ASP A 238 -11.92 4.06 30.37
C ASP A 238 -11.30 5.00 29.34
N ASP A 239 -11.54 6.32 29.47
CA ASP A 239 -11.06 7.33 28.54
C ASP A 239 -9.55 7.51 28.63
N ILE A 240 -8.98 7.60 29.85
CA ILE A 240 -7.53 7.71 30.01
C ILE A 240 -6.82 6.43 29.52
N SER A 241 -7.38 5.25 29.80
CA SER A 241 -6.78 3.99 29.34
C SER A 241 -6.75 3.90 27.82
N ARG A 242 -7.81 4.37 27.14
CA ARG A 242 -7.85 4.47 25.66
C ARG A 242 -6.85 5.49 25.11
N GLU A 243 -6.71 6.65 25.74
CA GLU A 243 -5.72 7.66 25.32
C GLU A 243 -4.29 7.14 25.45
N ILE A 244 -3.95 6.51 26.58
CA ILE A 244 -2.62 5.92 26.80
C ILE A 244 -2.37 4.81 25.77
N VAL A 245 -3.30 3.87 25.58
CA VAL A 245 -3.13 2.79 24.59
C VAL A 245 -2.96 3.34 23.17
N SER A 246 -3.69 4.39 22.81
CA SER A 246 -3.55 5.07 21.52
C SER A 246 -2.15 5.65 21.35
N ALA A 247 -1.63 6.38 22.34
CA ALA A 247 -0.27 6.92 22.32
C ALA A 247 0.79 5.80 22.25
N LEU A 248 0.57 4.72 23.00
CA LEU A 248 1.49 3.58 23.05
C LEU A 248 1.51 2.78 21.75
N LYS A 249 0.41 2.64 21.00
CA LYS A 249 0.40 1.99 19.68
C LYS A 249 1.43 2.59 18.71
N ILE A 250 1.57 3.92 18.76
CA ILE A 250 2.52 4.67 17.93
C ILE A 250 3.96 4.29 18.23
N GLN A 251 4.28 4.20 19.52
CA GLN A 251 5.63 3.87 19.99
C GLN A 251 5.93 2.37 19.84
N LEU A 252 4.95 1.54 20.18
CA LEU A 252 5.09 0.09 20.33
C LEU A 252 4.83 -0.71 19.07
N VAL A 253 4.12 -0.23 18.05
CA VAL A 253 3.87 -1.04 16.84
C VAL A 253 4.39 -0.32 15.59
N GLY A 254 4.80 0.94 15.72
CA GLY A 254 5.14 1.76 14.54
C GLY A 254 3.92 2.06 13.67
N GLU A 255 2.72 1.71 14.12
CA GLU A 255 1.45 2.27 13.64
C GLU A 255 1.47 3.76 13.97
N LYS A 256 2.08 4.54 13.07
CA LYS A 256 1.80 5.96 13.03
C LYS A 256 0.30 6.06 12.84
N PRO A 257 -0.42 6.87 13.65
CA PRO A 257 -1.73 7.30 13.21
C PRO A 257 -1.50 7.95 11.84
N PRO A 258 -2.34 7.65 10.83
CA PRO A 258 -2.21 8.20 9.48
C PRO A 258 -1.83 9.67 9.58
N ALA A 259 -0.80 10.10 8.83
CA ALA A 259 0.12 11.24 8.99
C ALA A 259 -0.45 12.61 9.46
N LEU A 260 -1.18 12.60 10.56
CA LEU A 260 -2.22 13.57 10.90
C LEU A 260 -2.43 13.65 12.42
N ALA A 261 -1.64 12.91 13.20
CA ALA A 261 -1.67 12.94 14.65
C ALA A 261 -0.79 14.02 15.29
N ALA A 262 0.22 14.52 14.58
CA ALA A 262 1.01 15.65 15.06
C ALA A 262 0.22 16.99 15.10
N THR A 263 -1.02 17.00 14.58
CA THR A 263 -1.98 18.13 14.66
C THR A 263 -3.07 17.94 15.73
N LEU A 264 -3.09 16.83 16.48
CA LEU A 264 -4.25 16.39 17.28
C LEU A 264 -4.56 17.14 18.58
N ASN A 265 -3.86 18.22 18.94
CA ASN A 265 -4.26 19.03 20.10
C ASN A 265 -5.25 20.16 19.74
N ALA A 266 -5.61 20.30 18.47
CA ALA A 266 -6.74 21.12 18.03
C ALA A 266 -7.53 20.36 16.96
N PRO A 267 -8.87 20.48 16.93
CA PRO A 267 -9.62 19.98 15.80
C PRO A 267 -9.04 20.62 14.52
N PRO A 268 -9.05 19.93 13.36
CA PRO A 268 -8.51 20.47 12.10
C PRO A 268 -9.30 21.67 11.55
N THR A 269 -10.30 22.11 12.30
CA THR A 269 -11.19 23.24 12.10
C THR A 269 -11.32 23.97 13.43
N GLY A 270 -11.55 25.29 13.38
CA GLY A 270 -11.88 26.08 14.57
C GLY A 270 -13.30 25.83 15.10
N ASP A 271 -14.12 25.05 14.40
CA ASP A 271 -15.53 24.82 14.70
C ASP A 271 -15.82 23.35 15.05
N LEU A 272 -16.19 23.10 16.31
CA LEU A 272 -16.47 21.75 16.82
C LEU A 272 -17.68 21.09 16.13
N GLN A 273 -18.67 21.87 15.70
CA GLN A 273 -19.86 21.34 15.03
C GLN A 273 -19.51 20.96 13.59
N ALA A 274 -18.66 21.73 12.90
CA ALA A 274 -18.11 21.34 11.60
C ALA A 274 -17.32 20.03 11.69
N TYR A 275 -16.54 19.85 12.77
CA TYR A 275 -15.82 18.60 13.02
C TYR A 275 -16.76 17.41 13.25
N GLN A 276 -17.83 17.57 14.03
CA GLN A 276 -18.84 16.52 14.25
C GLN A 276 -19.51 16.09 12.94
N TYR A 277 -19.97 17.06 12.12
CA TYR A 277 -20.55 16.75 10.82
C TYR A 277 -19.56 16.03 9.89
N TYR A 278 -18.29 16.41 9.91
CA TYR A 278 -17.25 15.72 9.16
C TYR A 278 -17.10 14.25 9.59
N LEU A 279 -17.05 13.97 10.90
CA LEU A 279 -16.93 12.60 11.40
C LEU A 279 -18.14 11.75 11.03
N GLU A 280 -19.35 12.30 11.17
CA GLU A 280 -20.58 11.63 10.77
C GLU A 280 -20.63 11.38 9.26
N ALA A 281 -20.22 12.37 8.45
CA ALA A 281 -20.13 12.25 7.01
C ALA A 281 -19.16 11.12 6.60
N ARG A 282 -17.97 11.06 7.21
CA ARG A 282 -16.98 9.99 6.95
C ARG A 282 -17.52 8.60 7.30
N HIS A 283 -18.24 8.49 8.42
CA HIS A 283 -18.88 7.23 8.80
C HIS A 283 -19.93 6.80 7.76
N LYS A 284 -20.79 7.71 7.32
CA LYS A 284 -21.80 7.46 6.28
C LYS A 284 -21.17 7.11 4.94
N TRP A 285 -20.12 7.83 4.56
CA TRP A 285 -19.36 7.58 3.34
C TRP A 285 -18.85 6.13 3.33
N ARG A 286 -18.17 5.67 4.39
CA ARG A 286 -17.62 4.30 4.49
C ARG A 286 -18.64 3.18 4.32
N GLN A 287 -19.90 3.38 4.71
CA GLN A 287 -20.94 2.35 4.59
C GLN A 287 -21.24 1.98 3.13
N ARG A 288 -21.30 2.99 2.24
CA ARG A 288 -21.74 2.90 0.83
C ARG A 288 -23.13 2.28 0.63
N GLY A 289 -23.79 2.66 -0.47
CA GLY A 289 -25.11 2.12 -0.84
C GLY A 289 -26.30 2.75 -0.10
N GLY A 290 -27.50 2.55 -0.66
CA GLY A 290 -28.73 3.19 -0.18
C GLY A 290 -28.62 4.72 -0.20
N ARG A 291 -29.09 5.38 0.88
CA ARG A 291 -28.98 6.84 1.05
C ARG A 291 -27.66 7.30 1.69
N SER A 292 -26.78 6.39 2.10
CA SER A 292 -25.58 6.71 2.91
C SER A 292 -24.65 7.72 2.22
N LEU A 293 -24.44 7.60 0.91
CA LEU A 293 -23.61 8.54 0.15
C LEU A 293 -24.26 9.92 0.04
N THR A 294 -25.55 10.00 -0.26
CA THR A 294 -26.28 11.28 -0.30
C THR A 294 -26.30 11.96 1.06
N ASP A 295 -26.55 11.21 2.13
CA ASP A 295 -26.51 11.72 3.51
C ASP A 295 -25.08 12.21 3.87
N SER A 296 -24.03 11.50 3.43
CA SER A 296 -22.64 11.94 3.63
C SER A 296 -22.33 13.27 2.93
N ILE A 297 -22.85 13.47 1.71
CA ILE A 297 -22.70 14.72 0.95
C ILE A 297 -23.37 15.88 1.70
N GLU A 298 -24.61 15.70 2.17
CA GLU A 298 -25.31 16.72 2.95
C GLU A 298 -24.54 17.09 4.23
N LEU A 299 -23.95 16.11 4.92
CA LEU A 299 -23.16 16.34 6.13
C LEU A 299 -21.84 17.07 5.83
N PHE A 300 -21.11 16.69 4.78
CA PHE A 300 -19.92 17.44 4.36
C PHE A 300 -20.26 18.87 3.94
N GLN A 301 -21.38 19.08 3.24
CA GLN A 301 -21.85 20.42 2.90
C GLN A 301 -22.20 21.25 4.14
N LYS A 302 -22.83 20.66 5.16
CA LYS A 302 -23.08 21.33 6.46
C LYS A 302 -21.77 21.70 7.16
N ALA A 303 -20.77 20.81 7.16
CA ALA A 303 -19.45 21.12 7.72
C ALA A 303 -18.79 22.31 7.00
N LEU A 304 -18.86 22.36 5.66
CA LEU A 304 -18.30 23.44 4.85
C LEU A 304 -19.10 24.75 4.92
N ALA A 305 -20.38 24.69 5.28
CA ALA A 305 -21.19 25.89 5.52
C ALA A 305 -20.79 26.58 6.84
N LEU A 306 -20.35 25.80 7.84
CA LEU A 306 -19.83 26.30 9.11
C LEU A 306 -18.38 26.76 9.00
N ASP A 307 -17.54 25.97 8.35
CA ASP A 307 -16.14 26.30 8.07
C ASP A 307 -15.80 26.09 6.58
N PRO A 308 -15.90 27.15 5.76
CA PRO A 308 -15.57 27.08 4.33
C PRO A 308 -14.09 26.74 4.05
N SER A 309 -13.21 26.89 5.03
CA SER A 309 -11.77 26.60 4.95
C SER A 309 -11.39 25.20 5.43
N TYR A 310 -12.37 24.39 5.82
CA TYR A 310 -12.12 23.04 6.32
C TYR A 310 -11.74 22.07 5.19
N ALA A 311 -10.44 22.00 4.89
CA ALA A 311 -9.89 21.25 3.76
C ALA A 311 -10.29 19.77 3.73
N ARG A 312 -10.31 19.09 4.89
CA ARG A 312 -10.72 17.67 4.98
C ARG A 312 -12.19 17.44 4.65
N ALA A 313 -13.07 18.38 5.01
CA ALA A 313 -14.49 18.28 4.63
C ALA A 313 -14.68 18.50 3.11
N ALA A 314 -13.89 19.38 2.49
CA ALA A 314 -13.88 19.54 1.04
C ALA A 314 -13.36 18.28 0.32
N SER A 315 -12.29 17.66 0.85
CA SER A 315 -11.74 16.39 0.37
C SER A 315 -12.77 15.25 0.48
N GLY A 316 -13.39 15.09 1.65
CA GLY A 316 -14.44 14.09 1.86
C GLY A 316 -15.68 14.29 0.98
N LEU A 317 -16.07 15.55 0.73
CA LEU A 317 -17.15 15.87 -0.22
C LEU A 317 -16.78 15.41 -1.64
N ALA A 318 -15.55 15.68 -2.08
CA ALA A 318 -15.06 15.23 -3.37
C ALA A 318 -15.04 13.70 -3.47
N ALA A 319 -14.57 13.04 -2.41
CA ALA A 319 -14.56 11.59 -2.29
C ALA A 319 -15.96 10.97 -2.33
N ALA A 320 -16.99 11.67 -1.84
CA ALA A 320 -18.37 11.22 -1.93
C ALA A 320 -18.95 11.38 -3.35
N TYR A 321 -18.67 12.51 -4.00
CA TYR A 321 -19.15 12.76 -5.37
C TYR A 321 -18.53 11.81 -6.40
N VAL A 322 -17.23 11.50 -6.29
CA VAL A 322 -16.54 10.68 -7.30
C VAL A 322 -17.08 9.24 -7.34
N VAL A 323 -17.55 8.71 -6.20
CA VAL A 323 -18.09 7.34 -6.14
C VAL A 323 -19.60 7.29 -6.36
N LEU A 324 -20.34 8.38 -6.12
CA LEU A 324 -21.81 8.43 -6.14
C LEU A 324 -22.45 7.88 -7.44
N PRO A 325 -21.92 8.13 -8.66
CA PRO A 325 -22.48 7.54 -9.89
C PRO A 325 -22.53 6.00 -9.87
N GLY A 326 -21.60 5.34 -9.18
CA GLY A 326 -21.60 3.89 -9.02
C GLY A 326 -22.75 3.34 -8.16
N TYR A 327 -23.42 4.21 -7.39
CA TYR A 327 -24.44 3.84 -6.40
C TYR A 327 -25.76 4.60 -6.57
N SER A 328 -25.93 5.33 -7.68
CA SER A 328 -27.13 6.14 -7.93
C SER A 328 -27.43 6.22 -9.42
N VAL A 329 -28.49 6.96 -9.77
CA VAL A 329 -28.84 7.30 -11.15
C VAL A 329 -28.15 8.59 -11.64
N LEU A 330 -27.23 9.16 -10.84
CA LEU A 330 -26.49 10.35 -11.22
C LEU A 330 -25.55 10.03 -12.39
N PRO A 331 -25.57 10.80 -13.50
CA PRO A 331 -24.63 10.62 -14.59
C PRO A 331 -23.18 10.75 -14.12
N GLU A 332 -22.29 9.91 -14.66
CA GLU A 332 -20.87 9.88 -14.29
C GLU A 332 -20.18 11.23 -14.55
N GLU A 333 -20.50 11.89 -15.67
CA GLU A 333 -19.99 13.22 -16.01
C GLU A 333 -20.35 14.28 -14.95
N GLU A 334 -21.59 14.26 -14.45
CA GLU A 334 -22.06 15.20 -13.44
C GLU A 334 -21.38 14.94 -12.08
N GLY A 335 -21.31 13.67 -11.66
CA GLY A 335 -20.60 13.28 -10.43
C GLY A 335 -19.11 13.67 -10.47
N ASN A 336 -18.43 13.42 -11.58
CA ASN A 336 -17.02 13.77 -11.77
C ASN A 336 -16.79 15.28 -11.72
N LYS A 337 -17.66 16.07 -12.36
CA LYS A 337 -17.56 17.52 -12.32
C LYS A 337 -17.66 18.04 -10.88
N LEU A 338 -18.65 17.57 -10.12
CA LEU A 338 -18.84 17.94 -8.71
C LEU A 338 -17.65 17.52 -7.84
N ALA A 339 -17.12 16.31 -8.07
CA ALA A 339 -15.93 15.83 -7.38
C ALA A 339 -14.69 16.70 -7.69
N GLN A 340 -14.52 17.09 -8.96
CA GLN A 340 -13.40 17.91 -9.41
C GLN A 340 -13.45 19.33 -8.81
N GLU A 341 -14.63 19.95 -8.75
CA GLU A 341 -14.80 21.25 -8.08
C GLU A 341 -14.44 21.17 -6.59
N ALA A 342 -14.88 20.12 -5.89
CA ALA A 342 -14.60 19.94 -4.47
C ALA A 342 -13.12 19.59 -4.19
N VAL A 343 -12.48 18.74 -4.99
CA VAL A 343 -11.07 18.35 -4.77
C VAL A 343 -10.11 19.50 -5.01
N TYR A 344 -10.35 20.35 -6.01
CA TYR A 344 -9.53 21.53 -6.23
C TYR A 344 -9.68 22.55 -5.11
N LYS A 345 -10.89 22.68 -4.53
CA LYS A 345 -11.06 23.48 -3.31
C LYS A 345 -10.25 22.89 -2.15
N ALA A 346 -10.28 21.58 -1.95
CA ALA A 346 -9.51 20.92 -0.89
C ALA A 346 -8.00 21.14 -1.05
N LEU A 347 -7.45 20.92 -2.24
CA LEU A 347 -6.02 21.09 -2.53
C LEU A 347 -5.57 22.56 -2.48
N ALA A 348 -6.46 23.51 -2.78
CA ALA A 348 -6.17 24.94 -2.61
C ALA A 348 -6.09 25.36 -1.13
N LEU A 349 -6.83 24.67 -0.25
CA LEU A 349 -6.80 24.89 1.20
C LEU A 349 -5.62 24.17 1.86
N ASP A 350 -5.35 22.93 1.44
CA ASP A 350 -4.23 22.12 1.91
C ASP A 350 -3.76 21.15 0.81
N ALA A 351 -2.62 21.47 0.20
CA ALA A 351 -2.02 20.69 -0.87
C ALA A 351 -1.36 19.37 -0.39
N THR A 352 -1.29 19.14 0.92
CA THR A 352 -0.66 17.94 1.52
C THR A 352 -1.65 16.86 1.92
N LEU A 353 -2.95 17.05 1.66
CA LEU A 353 -3.98 16.06 1.95
C LEU A 353 -3.87 14.83 1.03
N ALA A 354 -3.44 13.71 1.60
CA ALA A 354 -3.35 12.42 0.91
C ALA A 354 -4.68 12.02 0.23
N GLU A 355 -5.80 12.11 0.96
CA GLU A 355 -7.13 11.78 0.44
C GLU A 355 -7.49 12.63 -0.78
N ALA A 356 -7.14 13.92 -0.81
CA ALA A 356 -7.45 14.79 -1.93
C ALA A 356 -6.66 14.38 -3.19
N HIS A 357 -5.39 13.97 -3.03
CA HIS A 357 -4.61 13.39 -4.14
C HIS A 357 -5.20 12.05 -4.61
N ALA A 358 -5.66 11.19 -3.70
CA ALA A 358 -6.31 9.92 -4.06
C ALA A 358 -7.62 10.14 -4.84
N VAL A 359 -8.42 11.15 -4.46
CA VAL A 359 -9.65 11.53 -5.18
C VAL A 359 -9.31 12.08 -6.57
N LEU A 360 -8.31 12.95 -6.68
CA LEU A 360 -7.87 13.48 -7.97
C LEU A 360 -7.36 12.36 -8.88
N ALA A 361 -6.62 11.40 -8.32
CA ALA A 361 -6.18 10.21 -9.01
C ALA A 361 -7.36 9.42 -9.56
N LEU A 362 -8.41 9.18 -8.75
CA LEU A 362 -9.60 8.46 -9.19
C LEU A 362 -10.38 9.20 -10.29
N ILE A 363 -10.49 10.53 -10.21
CA ILE A 363 -11.06 11.36 -11.28
C ILE A 363 -10.24 11.17 -12.57
N ASN A 364 -8.91 11.15 -12.47
CA ASN A 364 -8.03 10.91 -13.60
C ASN A 364 -8.15 9.47 -14.14
N VAL A 365 -8.38 8.45 -13.30
CA VAL A 365 -8.71 7.08 -13.76
C VAL A 365 -9.96 7.11 -14.62
N ILE A 366 -11.03 7.74 -14.10
CA ILE A 366 -12.33 7.81 -14.77
C ILE A 366 -12.20 8.52 -16.12
N GLY A 367 -11.52 9.67 -16.15
CA GLY A 367 -11.22 10.43 -17.36
C GLY A 367 -10.11 9.84 -18.24
N MET A 368 -9.66 8.60 -17.98
CA MET A 368 -8.64 7.89 -18.76
C MET A 368 -7.27 8.59 -18.85
N LYS A 369 -6.95 9.46 -17.90
CA LYS A 369 -5.65 10.12 -17.76
C LYS A 369 -4.71 9.25 -16.92
N TRP A 370 -4.39 8.07 -17.44
CA TRP A 370 -3.73 6.99 -16.67
C TRP A 370 -2.42 7.41 -16.02
N SER A 371 -1.58 8.16 -16.75
CA SER A 371 -0.26 8.58 -16.25
C SER A 371 -0.35 9.61 -15.13
N ASP A 372 -1.35 10.49 -15.19
CA ASP A 372 -1.63 11.48 -14.15
C ASP A 372 -2.22 10.78 -12.93
N ALA A 373 -3.17 9.85 -13.14
CA ALA A 373 -3.74 9.03 -12.08
C ALA A 373 -2.67 8.23 -11.30
N GLU A 374 -1.73 7.60 -12.00
CA GLU A 374 -0.64 6.85 -11.35
C GLU A 374 0.24 7.77 -10.49
N ALA A 375 0.58 8.95 -11.00
CA ALA A 375 1.40 9.92 -10.27
C ALA A 375 0.69 10.42 -9.01
N ASP A 376 -0.60 10.73 -9.13
CA ASP A 376 -1.43 11.19 -8.01
C ASP A 376 -1.62 10.12 -6.95
N PHE A 377 -1.82 8.84 -7.32
CA PHE A 377 -1.85 7.72 -6.36
C PHE A 377 -0.51 7.55 -5.66
N PHE A 378 0.61 7.64 -6.39
CA PHE A 378 1.94 7.53 -5.79
C PHE A 378 2.17 8.64 -4.75
N ASN A 379 1.72 9.86 -5.07
CA ASN A 379 1.77 10.99 -4.15
C ASN A 379 0.88 10.74 -2.92
N ALA A 380 -0.37 10.33 -3.12
CA ALA A 380 -1.30 10.02 -2.03
C ALA A 380 -0.75 8.97 -1.07
N ILE A 381 -0.23 7.85 -1.59
CA ILE A 381 0.37 6.77 -0.78
C ILE A 381 1.65 7.25 -0.08
N SER A 382 2.44 8.12 -0.71
CA SER A 382 3.63 8.68 -0.05
C SER A 382 3.30 9.62 1.13
N LEU A 383 2.12 10.25 1.09
CA LEU A 383 1.62 11.14 2.13
C LEU A 383 0.92 10.36 3.26
N ASP A 384 0.18 9.32 2.92
CA ASP A 384 -0.51 8.44 3.87
C ASP A 384 -0.52 6.98 3.37
N PRO A 385 0.48 6.17 3.75
CA PRO A 385 0.60 4.78 3.29
C PRO A 385 -0.39 3.82 3.97
N ASP A 386 -1.08 4.25 5.03
CA ASP A 386 -1.99 3.38 5.80
C ASP A 386 -3.47 3.63 5.45
N GLU A 387 -3.78 4.48 4.47
CA GLU A 387 -5.15 4.73 4.01
C GLU A 387 -5.61 3.64 3.01
N ALA A 388 -6.37 2.68 3.53
CA ALA A 388 -6.87 1.52 2.79
C ALA A 388 -7.63 1.88 1.51
N THR A 389 -8.40 2.97 1.51
CA THR A 389 -9.17 3.38 0.31
C THR A 389 -8.26 3.79 -0.84
N THR A 390 -7.12 4.43 -0.54
CA THR A 390 -6.15 4.84 -1.56
C THR A 390 -5.57 3.62 -2.27
N HIS A 391 -5.20 2.58 -1.52
CA HIS A 391 -4.73 1.31 -2.07
C HIS A 391 -5.81 0.62 -2.91
N GLN A 392 -7.07 0.63 -2.44
CA GLN A 392 -8.21 0.08 -3.19
C GLN A 392 -8.44 0.81 -4.52
N TRP A 393 -8.39 2.14 -4.55
CA TRP A 393 -8.52 2.92 -5.78
C TRP A 393 -7.30 2.81 -6.69
N TYR A 394 -6.10 2.67 -6.14
CA TYR A 394 -4.92 2.40 -6.97
C TYR A 394 -5.02 1.02 -7.62
N SER A 395 -5.47 0.00 -6.88
CA SER A 395 -5.81 -1.30 -7.45
C SER A 395 -6.83 -1.19 -8.60
N PHE A 396 -7.83 -0.30 -8.49
CA PHE A 396 -8.79 -0.05 -9.55
C PHE A 396 -8.14 0.51 -10.84
N LEU A 397 -7.20 1.45 -10.75
CA LEU A 397 -6.39 1.90 -11.90
C LEU A 397 -5.65 0.73 -12.54
N LEU A 398 -4.99 -0.10 -11.73
CA LEU A 398 -4.19 -1.22 -12.20
C LEU A 398 -5.03 -2.27 -12.90
N MET A 399 -6.25 -2.52 -12.40
CA MET A 399 -7.22 -3.40 -13.04
C MET A 399 -7.68 -2.83 -14.39
N ARG A 400 -8.02 -1.53 -14.45
CA ARG A 400 -8.45 -0.85 -15.68
C ARG A 400 -7.36 -0.87 -16.76
N THR A 401 -6.09 -0.83 -16.36
CA THR A 401 -4.93 -0.80 -17.26
C THR A 401 -4.32 -2.19 -17.51
N GLY A 402 -4.98 -3.26 -17.05
CA GLY A 402 -4.58 -4.65 -17.32
C GLY A 402 -3.36 -5.13 -16.54
N ARG A 403 -2.89 -4.39 -15.53
CA ARG A 403 -1.77 -4.78 -14.65
C ARG A 403 -2.29 -5.58 -13.45
N LEU A 404 -2.99 -6.69 -13.72
CA LEU A 404 -3.76 -7.45 -12.73
C LEU A 404 -2.94 -7.94 -11.52
N PRO A 405 -1.70 -8.45 -11.65
CA PRO A 405 -0.93 -8.87 -10.46
C PRO A 405 -0.67 -7.71 -9.49
N LYS A 406 -0.27 -6.54 -10.00
CA LYS A 406 -0.10 -5.33 -9.18
C LYS A 406 -1.43 -4.85 -8.61
N ALA A 407 -2.52 -4.98 -9.36
CA ALA A 407 -3.86 -4.67 -8.85
C ALA A 407 -4.18 -5.54 -7.63
N LEU A 408 -3.86 -6.84 -7.68
CA LEU A 408 -4.07 -7.76 -6.57
C LEU A 408 -3.19 -7.40 -5.36
N GLU A 409 -1.91 -7.06 -5.56
CA GLU A 409 -1.03 -6.59 -4.48
C GLU A 409 -1.64 -5.41 -3.71
N GLN A 410 -2.10 -4.39 -4.43
CA GLN A 410 -2.69 -3.19 -3.82
C GLN A 410 -4.06 -3.48 -3.18
N ALA A 411 -4.86 -4.38 -3.75
CA ALA A 411 -6.14 -4.78 -3.15
C ALA A 411 -5.94 -5.58 -1.86
N LEU A 412 -4.93 -6.46 -1.82
CA LEU A 412 -4.56 -7.21 -0.61
C LEU A 412 -4.00 -6.28 0.47
N GLU A 413 -3.24 -5.26 0.10
CA GLU A 413 -2.76 -4.26 1.05
C GLU A 413 -3.93 -3.44 1.65
N ALA A 414 -4.88 -3.01 0.82
CA ALA A 414 -6.11 -2.38 1.30
C ALA A 414 -6.86 -3.29 2.28
N HIS A 415 -6.94 -4.59 1.99
CA HIS A 415 -7.59 -5.56 2.86
C HIS A 415 -6.81 -5.85 4.15
N ARG A 416 -5.47 -5.80 4.12
CA ARG A 416 -4.63 -5.90 5.32
C ARG A 416 -4.90 -4.74 6.28
N LEU A 417 -5.05 -3.53 5.72
CA LEU A 417 -5.33 -2.30 6.47
C LEU A 417 -6.77 -2.27 7.02
N GLU A 418 -7.77 -2.65 6.23
CA GLU A 418 -9.19 -2.68 6.63
C GLU A 418 -9.89 -4.00 6.22
N PRO A 419 -9.66 -5.13 6.94
CA PRO A 419 -10.18 -6.44 6.53
C PRO A 419 -11.70 -6.55 6.60
N ASN A 420 -12.34 -5.77 7.48
CA ASN A 420 -13.79 -5.74 7.68
C ASN A 420 -14.50 -4.72 6.78
N SER A 421 -13.83 -4.16 5.77
CA SER A 421 -14.44 -3.23 4.83
C SER A 421 -15.23 -4.00 3.76
N PRO A 422 -16.57 -3.85 3.69
CA PRO A 422 -17.38 -4.51 2.65
C PRO A 422 -16.93 -4.14 1.23
N ILE A 423 -16.47 -2.90 1.04
CA ILE A 423 -16.07 -2.38 -0.26
C ILE A 423 -14.74 -2.95 -0.74
N ILE A 424 -13.79 -3.12 0.17
CA ILE A 424 -12.50 -3.71 -0.18
C ILE A 424 -12.67 -5.20 -0.51
N ASN A 425 -13.53 -5.91 0.21
CA ASN A 425 -13.88 -7.30 -0.11
C ASN A 425 -14.56 -7.41 -1.49
N SER A 426 -15.53 -6.56 -1.81
CA SER A 426 -16.14 -6.52 -3.15
C SER A 426 -15.11 -6.18 -4.25
N HIS A 427 -14.20 -5.25 -3.98
CA HIS A 427 -13.12 -4.94 -4.93
C HIS A 427 -12.18 -6.13 -5.16
N LEU A 428 -11.81 -6.87 -4.11
CA LEU A 428 -11.04 -8.11 -4.23
C LEU A 428 -11.77 -9.16 -5.06
N ALA A 429 -13.09 -9.30 -4.88
CA ALA A 429 -13.91 -10.19 -5.70
C ALA A 429 -13.80 -9.86 -7.20
N SER A 430 -13.89 -8.57 -7.54
CA SER A 430 -13.70 -8.07 -8.90
C SER A 430 -12.30 -8.34 -9.47
N VAL A 431 -11.25 -8.14 -8.67
CA VAL A 431 -9.86 -8.42 -9.09
C VAL A 431 -9.65 -9.92 -9.35
N TYR A 432 -10.09 -10.78 -8.43
CA TYR A 432 -9.97 -12.24 -8.61
C TYR A 432 -10.81 -12.74 -9.78
N MET A 433 -11.98 -12.15 -10.03
CA MET A 433 -12.77 -12.46 -11.22
C MET A 433 -12.00 -12.11 -12.51
N ALA A 434 -11.39 -10.92 -12.59
CA ALA A 434 -10.59 -10.53 -13.75
C ALA A 434 -9.39 -11.48 -13.99
N MET A 435 -8.85 -12.06 -12.90
CA MET A 435 -7.79 -13.07 -12.93
C MET A 435 -8.30 -14.51 -13.12
N ALA A 436 -9.61 -14.71 -13.28
CA ALA A 436 -10.26 -16.01 -13.43
C ALA A 436 -10.17 -16.95 -12.21
N ASP A 437 -9.85 -16.43 -11.02
CA ASP A 437 -9.90 -17.16 -9.75
C ASP A 437 -11.32 -17.10 -9.17
N ASN A 438 -12.22 -17.89 -9.76
CA ASN A 438 -13.66 -17.86 -9.43
C ASN A 438 -13.96 -18.25 -7.97
N GLU A 439 -13.12 -19.08 -7.35
CA GLU A 439 -13.33 -19.51 -5.96
C GLU A 439 -13.08 -18.35 -4.99
N LYS A 440 -11.95 -17.65 -5.14
CA LYS A 440 -11.69 -16.45 -4.32
C LYS A 440 -12.63 -15.31 -4.66
N ALA A 441 -12.99 -15.15 -5.93
CA ALA A 441 -13.98 -14.14 -6.33
C ALA A 441 -15.32 -14.33 -5.58
N LEU A 442 -15.83 -15.56 -5.52
CA LEU A 442 -17.04 -15.86 -4.73
C LEU A 442 -16.83 -15.62 -3.24
N PHE A 443 -15.72 -16.11 -2.67
CA PHE A 443 -15.41 -15.94 -1.25
C PHE A 443 -15.48 -14.48 -0.81
N TYR A 444 -14.78 -13.59 -1.52
CA TYR A 444 -14.73 -12.18 -1.18
C TYR A 444 -16.05 -11.44 -1.50
N ALA A 445 -16.82 -11.90 -2.49
CA ALA A 445 -18.15 -11.35 -2.76
C ALA A 445 -19.14 -11.70 -1.64
N ASP A 446 -19.11 -12.95 -1.15
CA ASP A 446 -19.96 -13.40 -0.04
C ASP A 446 -19.56 -12.68 1.27
N GLU A 447 -18.26 -12.46 1.49
CA GLU A 447 -17.76 -11.72 2.64
C GLU A 447 -18.20 -10.25 2.62
N ALA A 448 -18.18 -9.59 1.46
CA ALA A 448 -18.70 -8.24 1.31
C ALA A 448 -20.19 -8.14 1.68
N GLU A 449 -21.01 -9.10 1.24
CA GLU A 449 -22.44 -9.18 1.60
C GLU A 449 -22.63 -9.44 3.11
N ARG A 450 -21.84 -10.36 3.70
CA ARG A 450 -21.86 -10.64 5.14
C ARG A 450 -21.52 -9.41 5.98
N LEU A 451 -20.64 -8.55 5.49
CA LEU A 451 -20.25 -7.28 6.10
C LEU A 451 -21.25 -6.14 5.86
N GLY A 452 -22.37 -6.42 5.18
CA GLY A 452 -23.49 -5.50 5.01
C GLY A 452 -23.50 -4.72 3.70
N LEU A 453 -22.65 -5.07 2.73
CA LEU A 453 -22.81 -4.52 1.38
C LEU A 453 -24.11 -5.06 0.79
N ALA A 454 -24.98 -4.17 0.32
CA ALA A 454 -26.18 -4.60 -0.37
C ALA A 454 -25.79 -5.46 -1.57
N ALA A 455 -26.39 -6.65 -1.70
CA ALA A 455 -26.10 -7.58 -2.78
C ALA A 455 -26.10 -6.87 -4.15
N SER A 456 -27.00 -5.90 -4.36
CA SER A 456 -27.16 -5.11 -5.59
C SER A 456 -25.93 -4.30 -6.04
N VAL A 457 -24.95 -4.05 -5.18
CA VAL A 457 -23.80 -3.19 -5.47
C VAL A 457 -22.69 -3.92 -6.25
N ASP A 458 -22.62 -5.25 -6.20
CA ASP A 458 -21.61 -6.03 -6.94
C ASP A 458 -22.11 -7.45 -7.27
N VAL A 459 -23.27 -7.52 -7.94
CA VAL A 459 -23.92 -8.80 -8.26
C VAL A 459 -23.25 -9.52 -9.44
N LEU A 460 -22.56 -8.77 -10.31
CA LEU A 460 -22.09 -9.29 -11.59
C LEU A 460 -21.12 -10.46 -11.42
N PRO A 461 -20.14 -10.43 -10.49
CA PRO A 461 -19.27 -11.58 -10.29
C PRO A 461 -20.03 -12.86 -9.95
N ARG A 462 -21.01 -12.78 -9.05
CA ARG A 462 -21.82 -13.93 -8.65
C ARG A 462 -22.73 -14.41 -9.78
N VAL A 463 -23.41 -13.51 -10.47
CA VAL A 463 -24.28 -13.85 -11.62
C VAL A 463 -23.50 -14.62 -12.66
N LEU A 464 -22.32 -14.13 -13.04
CA LEU A 464 -21.48 -14.79 -14.05
C LEU A 464 -20.97 -16.15 -13.57
N ILE A 465 -20.58 -16.27 -12.30
CA ILE A 465 -20.07 -17.53 -11.76
C ILE A 465 -21.19 -18.58 -11.64
N HIS A 466 -22.37 -18.22 -11.10
CA HIS A 466 -23.53 -19.11 -11.04
C HIS A 466 -24.01 -19.51 -12.44
N ALA A 467 -24.04 -18.57 -13.39
CA ALA A 467 -24.42 -18.87 -14.77
C ALA A 467 -23.44 -19.85 -15.44
N ARG A 468 -22.12 -19.70 -15.21
CA ARG A 468 -21.10 -20.66 -15.71
C ARG A 468 -21.19 -22.04 -15.06
N ARG A 469 -21.80 -22.15 -13.87
CA ARG A 469 -22.04 -23.41 -13.16
C ARG A 469 -23.38 -24.07 -13.51
N ASP A 470 -24.11 -23.53 -14.49
CA ASP A 470 -25.47 -23.97 -14.85
C ASP A 470 -26.51 -23.76 -13.73
N GLU A 471 -26.21 -22.89 -12.77
CA GLU A 471 -27.09 -22.52 -11.66
C GLU A 471 -27.97 -21.33 -12.07
N LEU A 472 -28.71 -21.49 -13.16
CA LEU A 472 -29.42 -20.40 -13.86
C LEU A 472 -30.50 -19.72 -13.01
N ASP A 473 -31.23 -20.47 -12.19
CA ASP A 473 -32.26 -19.91 -11.31
C ASP A 473 -31.64 -18.92 -10.31
N GLU A 474 -30.47 -19.27 -9.76
CA GLU A 474 -29.75 -18.45 -8.81
C GLU A 474 -29.13 -17.23 -9.49
N ALA A 475 -28.51 -17.41 -10.66
CA ALA A 475 -27.99 -16.31 -11.47
C ALA A 475 -29.08 -15.30 -11.84
N GLN A 476 -30.26 -15.77 -12.26
CA GLN A 476 -31.40 -14.91 -12.57
C GLN A 476 -31.98 -14.24 -11.33
N ARG A 477 -32.07 -14.93 -10.19
CA ARG A 477 -32.55 -14.36 -8.91
C ARG A 477 -31.63 -13.25 -8.44
N LEU A 478 -30.32 -13.49 -8.43
CA LEU A 478 -29.31 -12.50 -8.08
C LEU A 478 -29.38 -11.31 -9.02
N PHE A 479 -29.46 -11.56 -10.33
CA PHE A 479 -29.60 -10.50 -11.30
C PHE A 479 -30.88 -9.66 -11.11
N ALA A 480 -32.02 -10.31 -10.87
CA ALA A 480 -33.30 -9.65 -10.58
C ALA A 480 -33.24 -8.76 -9.32
N SER A 481 -32.41 -9.11 -8.34
CA SER A 481 -32.20 -8.29 -7.14
C SER A 481 -31.34 -7.04 -7.37
N SER A 482 -30.63 -6.94 -8.50
CA SER A 482 -29.75 -5.81 -8.86
C SER A 482 -30.48 -4.58 -9.45
N PHE A 483 -31.78 -4.70 -9.75
CA PHE A 483 -32.52 -3.74 -10.58
C PHE A 483 -32.91 -2.41 -9.91
N SER A 484 -32.44 -2.12 -8.70
CA SER A 484 -32.91 -0.93 -7.97
C SER A 484 -32.15 0.38 -8.23
N VAL A 485 -31.04 0.41 -8.99
CA VAL A 485 -30.13 1.58 -8.96
C VAL A 485 -29.61 2.16 -10.29
N GLN A 486 -29.64 1.48 -11.45
CA GLN A 486 -28.96 1.98 -12.66
C GLN A 486 -29.89 2.17 -13.87
N GLY A 487 -29.94 3.40 -14.39
CA GLY A 487 -30.91 3.91 -15.37
C GLY A 487 -30.53 3.78 -16.86
N ASP A 488 -29.41 3.14 -17.21
CA ASP A 488 -28.94 3.00 -18.59
C ASP A 488 -28.71 1.51 -18.95
N LYS A 489 -29.79 0.72 -18.95
CA LYS A 489 -29.72 -0.73 -19.19
C LYS A 489 -30.45 -1.15 -20.47
N ALA A 490 -29.89 -2.16 -21.13
CA ALA A 490 -30.61 -2.90 -22.18
C ALA A 490 -31.94 -3.43 -21.60
N PRO A 491 -33.02 -3.56 -22.40
CA PRO A 491 -34.29 -4.09 -21.90
C PRO A 491 -34.11 -5.43 -21.17
N ASP A 492 -34.82 -5.63 -20.05
CA ASP A 492 -34.73 -6.82 -19.16
C ASP A 492 -34.73 -8.18 -19.88
N GLU A 493 -35.32 -8.24 -21.08
CA GLU A 493 -35.28 -9.41 -21.95
C GLU A 493 -33.86 -9.76 -22.41
N PHE A 494 -33.06 -8.79 -22.88
CA PHE A 494 -31.71 -9.03 -23.38
C PHE A 494 -30.76 -9.50 -22.29
N GLN A 495 -30.90 -8.95 -21.08
CA GLN A 495 -30.04 -9.33 -19.97
C GLN A 495 -30.39 -10.72 -19.42
N ARG A 496 -31.68 -11.08 -19.34
CA ARG A 496 -32.10 -12.45 -19.00
C ARG A 496 -31.64 -13.46 -20.05
N LEU A 497 -31.79 -13.13 -21.33
CA LEU A 497 -31.28 -13.97 -22.42
C LEU A 497 -29.75 -14.09 -22.37
N ALA A 498 -29.03 -13.02 -22.01
CA ALA A 498 -27.57 -13.07 -21.85
C ALA A 498 -27.14 -14.03 -20.74
N ILE A 499 -27.84 -14.06 -19.60
CA ILE A 499 -27.55 -15.01 -18.51
C ILE A 499 -27.79 -16.45 -18.97
N GLN A 500 -28.90 -16.72 -19.65
CA GLN A 500 -29.20 -18.05 -20.19
C GLN A 500 -28.19 -18.48 -21.26
N ALA A 501 -27.76 -17.55 -22.10
CA ALA A 501 -26.75 -17.77 -23.14
C ALA A 501 -25.38 -18.19 -22.59
N ILE A 502 -25.04 -17.84 -21.34
CA ILE A 502 -23.80 -18.29 -20.69
C ILE A 502 -23.80 -19.82 -20.53
N ALA A 503 -24.96 -20.43 -20.22
CA ALA A 503 -25.08 -21.87 -20.02
C ALA A 503 -25.49 -22.62 -21.31
N ASP A 504 -26.25 -21.97 -22.21
CA ASP A 504 -26.78 -22.60 -23.43
C ASP A 504 -26.34 -21.88 -24.72
N PRO A 505 -25.45 -22.51 -25.53
CA PRO A 505 -25.02 -21.96 -26.82
C PRO A 505 -26.15 -21.73 -27.84
N ALA A 506 -27.28 -22.44 -27.76
CA ALA A 506 -28.41 -22.22 -28.66
C ALA A 506 -29.10 -20.88 -28.36
N VAL A 507 -29.23 -20.55 -27.07
CA VAL A 507 -29.77 -19.26 -26.61
C VAL A 507 -28.84 -18.11 -26.98
N ALA A 508 -27.52 -18.34 -26.95
CA ALA A 508 -26.53 -17.36 -27.40
C ALA A 508 -26.76 -16.92 -28.86
N MET A 509 -27.10 -17.87 -29.75
CA MET A 509 -27.38 -17.54 -31.15
C MET A 509 -28.67 -16.70 -31.31
N GLU A 510 -29.72 -17.03 -30.55
CA GLU A 510 -30.96 -16.23 -30.54
C GLU A 510 -30.71 -14.81 -30.04
N LEU A 511 -29.98 -14.67 -28.92
CA LEU A 511 -29.61 -13.38 -28.34
C LEU A 511 -28.88 -12.51 -29.36
N LEU A 512 -27.86 -13.04 -30.02
CA LEU A 512 -27.08 -12.31 -31.02
C LEU A 512 -27.95 -11.82 -32.19
N GLN A 513 -28.86 -12.66 -32.67
CA GLN A 513 -29.80 -12.27 -33.72
C GLN A 513 -30.71 -11.12 -33.26
N LYS A 514 -31.21 -11.17 -32.02
CA LYS A 514 -32.03 -10.10 -31.44
C LYS A 514 -31.24 -8.80 -31.27
N VAL A 515 -29.98 -8.88 -30.82
CA VAL A 515 -29.10 -7.70 -30.66
C VAL A 515 -28.81 -7.07 -32.02
N ASP A 516 -28.46 -7.87 -33.04
CA ASP A 516 -28.22 -7.40 -34.40
C ASP A 516 -29.46 -6.68 -34.98
N GLN A 517 -30.67 -7.20 -34.73
CA GLN A 517 -31.93 -6.58 -35.16
C GLN A 517 -32.30 -5.33 -34.36
N ALA A 518 -31.93 -5.30 -33.07
CA ALA A 518 -32.18 -4.16 -32.21
C ALA A 518 -31.29 -2.97 -32.58
N GLY A 519 -30.05 -3.23 -32.99
CA GLY A 519 -29.07 -2.23 -33.36
C GLY A 519 -28.84 -1.25 -32.19
N ASP A 520 -28.86 0.05 -32.49
CA ASP A 520 -28.60 1.12 -31.52
C ASP A 520 -29.63 1.24 -30.38
N ARG A 521 -30.72 0.43 -30.41
CA ARG A 521 -31.63 0.31 -29.27
C ARG A 521 -31.03 -0.43 -28.08
N VAL A 522 -29.95 -1.20 -28.30
CA VAL A 522 -29.16 -1.79 -27.22
C VAL A 522 -27.95 -0.87 -26.98
N PRO A 523 -27.70 -0.41 -25.74
CA PRO A 523 -26.52 0.42 -25.44
C PRO A 523 -25.22 -0.22 -25.90
N LEU A 524 -24.27 0.58 -26.41
CA LEU A 524 -23.01 0.06 -26.98
C LEU A 524 -22.22 -0.77 -25.97
N ARG A 525 -22.16 -0.36 -24.70
CA ARG A 525 -21.52 -1.13 -23.62
C ARG A 525 -22.10 -2.54 -23.48
N GLU A 526 -23.43 -2.67 -23.57
CA GLU A 526 -24.11 -3.95 -23.45
C GLU A 526 -23.91 -4.81 -24.71
N GLN A 527 -23.93 -4.20 -25.91
CA GLN A 527 -23.54 -4.89 -27.14
C GLN A 527 -22.11 -5.42 -27.07
N PHE A 528 -21.16 -4.61 -26.57
CA PHE A 528 -19.77 -5.00 -26.43
C PHE A 528 -19.64 -6.22 -25.53
N ARG A 529 -20.25 -6.19 -24.34
CA ARG A 529 -20.29 -7.34 -23.40
C ARG A 529 -20.84 -8.59 -24.08
N MET A 530 -22.01 -8.51 -24.71
CA MET A 530 -22.65 -9.64 -25.38
C MET A 530 -21.80 -10.20 -26.52
N TYR A 531 -21.11 -9.36 -27.29
CA TYR A 531 -20.23 -9.83 -28.35
C TYR A 531 -18.91 -10.43 -27.86
N VAL A 532 -18.37 -9.97 -26.74
CA VAL A 532 -17.22 -10.62 -26.09
C VAL A 532 -17.59 -12.04 -25.67
N TYR A 533 -18.74 -12.22 -24.99
CA TYR A 533 -19.16 -13.53 -24.50
C TYR A 533 -19.64 -14.47 -25.60
N PHE A 534 -20.37 -13.97 -26.61
CA PHE A 534 -21.12 -14.83 -27.55
C PHE A 534 -20.85 -14.54 -29.03
N GLY A 535 -20.64 -13.28 -29.39
CA GLY A 535 -20.65 -12.81 -30.78
C GLY A 535 -19.33 -12.96 -31.54
N GLY A 536 -18.24 -13.27 -30.84
CA GLY A 536 -16.92 -13.43 -31.41
C GLY A 536 -16.14 -12.12 -31.58
N PRO A 537 -14.82 -12.23 -31.76
CA PRO A 537 -13.90 -11.11 -31.57
C PRO A 537 -14.03 -9.99 -32.61
N ALA A 538 -14.44 -10.30 -33.83
CA ALA A 538 -14.62 -9.29 -34.88
C ALA A 538 -15.79 -8.34 -34.58
N ARG A 539 -16.91 -8.86 -34.06
CA ARG A 539 -18.07 -8.06 -33.66
C ARG A 539 -17.76 -7.23 -32.43
N ALA A 540 -17.11 -7.83 -31.42
CA ALA A 540 -16.67 -7.14 -30.23
C ALA A 540 -15.73 -5.98 -30.57
N LEU A 541 -14.75 -6.19 -31.46
CA LEU A 541 -13.83 -5.14 -31.91
C LEU A 541 -14.54 -4.00 -32.65
N ALA A 542 -15.53 -4.32 -33.50
CA ALA A 542 -16.29 -3.30 -34.20
C ALA A 542 -17.07 -2.39 -33.24
N VAL A 543 -17.68 -2.96 -32.19
CA VAL A 543 -18.37 -2.17 -31.17
C VAL A 543 -17.38 -1.40 -30.29
N ALA A 544 -16.26 -2.00 -29.89
CA ALA A 544 -15.22 -1.31 -29.13
C ALA A 544 -14.72 -0.06 -29.87
N ARG A 545 -14.52 -0.15 -31.20
CA ARG A 545 -14.18 1.01 -32.04
C ARG A 545 -15.23 2.11 -31.98
N ARG A 546 -16.52 1.75 -32.11
CA ARG A 546 -17.62 2.71 -32.00
C ARG A 546 -17.64 3.38 -30.62
N ILE A 547 -17.43 2.61 -29.56
CA ILE A 547 -17.37 3.13 -28.18
C ILE A 547 -16.27 4.17 -28.06
N VAL A 548 -15.03 3.86 -28.45
CA VAL A 548 -13.92 4.84 -28.33
C VAL A 548 -14.06 6.05 -29.24
N GLU A 549 -14.83 5.94 -30.33
CA GLU A 549 -15.16 7.07 -31.22
C GLU A 549 -16.25 7.99 -30.64
N THR A 550 -17.15 7.48 -29.79
CA THR A 550 -18.27 8.25 -29.22
C THR A 550 -18.08 8.65 -27.77
N ASP A 551 -17.77 7.69 -26.91
CA ASP A 551 -17.64 7.84 -25.47
C ASP A 551 -16.76 6.70 -24.92
N PRO A 552 -15.43 6.89 -24.87
CA PRO A 552 -14.50 5.87 -24.40
C PRO A 552 -14.83 5.34 -23.00
N MET A 553 -15.50 6.13 -22.14
CA MET A 553 -15.84 5.74 -20.77
C MET A 553 -16.79 4.55 -20.70
N GLN A 554 -17.54 4.28 -21.78
CA GLN A 554 -18.41 3.11 -21.87
C GLN A 554 -17.66 1.80 -22.17
N LEU A 555 -16.36 1.86 -22.47
CA LEU A 555 -15.58 0.66 -22.74
C LEU A 555 -15.32 -0.10 -21.44
N ASP A 556 -15.77 -1.35 -21.39
CA ASP A 556 -15.58 -2.21 -20.21
C ASP A 556 -14.14 -2.74 -20.17
N LEU A 557 -13.24 -1.92 -19.63
CA LEU A 557 -11.80 -2.24 -19.56
C LEU A 557 -11.50 -3.51 -18.73
N PRO A 558 -12.09 -3.74 -17.55
CA PRO A 558 -11.88 -5.01 -16.84
C PRO A 558 -12.25 -6.23 -17.69
N LEU A 559 -13.34 -6.17 -18.47
CA LEU A 559 -13.71 -7.26 -19.38
C LEU A 559 -12.67 -7.47 -20.50
N ILE A 560 -12.02 -6.41 -20.98
CA ILE A 560 -10.97 -6.53 -21.99
C ILE A 560 -9.79 -7.37 -21.49
N TRP A 561 -9.53 -7.39 -20.19
CA TRP A 561 -8.44 -8.17 -19.59
C TRP A 561 -8.88 -9.57 -19.15
N SER A 562 -10.18 -9.89 -19.18
CA SER A 562 -10.65 -11.20 -18.77
C SER A 562 -10.29 -12.30 -19.81
N PRO A 563 -10.33 -13.58 -19.44
CA PRO A 563 -10.09 -14.68 -20.38
C PRO A 563 -11.01 -14.67 -21.61
N GLU A 564 -12.26 -14.21 -21.45
CA GLU A 564 -13.26 -14.15 -22.53
C GLU A 564 -12.84 -13.22 -23.66
N SER A 565 -12.05 -12.20 -23.35
CA SER A 565 -11.53 -11.26 -24.33
C SER A 565 -10.23 -11.72 -24.99
N ALA A 566 -9.70 -12.92 -24.72
CA ALA A 566 -8.43 -13.40 -25.30
C ALA A 566 -8.45 -13.34 -26.85
N ALA A 567 -9.51 -13.86 -27.47
CA ALA A 567 -9.64 -13.84 -28.93
C ALA A 567 -9.80 -12.41 -29.51
N LEU A 568 -10.32 -11.47 -28.72
CA LEU A 568 -10.41 -10.05 -29.07
C LEU A 568 -9.01 -9.41 -29.05
N ARG A 569 -8.21 -9.70 -28.02
CA ARG A 569 -6.84 -9.15 -27.88
C ARG A 569 -5.91 -9.56 -29.01
N THR A 570 -6.13 -10.73 -29.62
CA THR A 570 -5.34 -11.21 -30.76
C THR A 570 -5.74 -10.59 -32.11
N GLN A 571 -6.80 -9.76 -32.17
CA GLN A 571 -7.22 -9.13 -33.42
C GLN A 571 -6.18 -8.08 -33.88
N ALA A 572 -5.89 -8.04 -35.18
CA ALA A 572 -4.85 -7.18 -35.74
C ALA A 572 -5.03 -5.68 -35.45
N ARG A 573 -6.29 -5.22 -35.31
CA ARG A 573 -6.63 -3.80 -35.04
C ARG A 573 -6.93 -3.51 -33.57
N PHE A 574 -6.82 -4.50 -32.68
CA PHE A 574 -7.01 -4.28 -31.25
C PHE A 574 -6.00 -3.28 -30.65
N PRO A 575 -4.71 -3.27 -31.05
CA PRO A 575 -3.77 -2.23 -30.62
C PRO A 575 -4.23 -0.79 -30.87
N GLU A 576 -4.97 -0.54 -31.96
CA GLU A 576 -5.50 0.80 -32.27
C GLU A 576 -6.49 1.29 -31.19
N ILE A 577 -7.26 0.36 -30.59
CA ILE A 577 -8.15 0.69 -29.47
C ILE A 577 -7.33 1.14 -28.26
N LEU A 578 -6.32 0.36 -27.89
CA LEU A 578 -5.47 0.63 -26.73
C LEU A 578 -4.72 1.96 -26.85
N ASP A 579 -4.24 2.26 -28.05
CA ASP A 579 -3.58 3.52 -28.38
C ASP A 579 -4.55 4.70 -28.30
N SER A 580 -5.76 4.56 -28.86
CA SER A 580 -6.78 5.63 -28.86
C SER A 580 -7.22 6.05 -27.45
N ILE A 581 -7.09 5.16 -26.47
CA ILE A 581 -7.42 5.45 -25.06
C ILE A 581 -6.18 5.72 -24.21
N GLY A 582 -4.98 5.84 -24.80
CA GLY A 582 -3.75 6.27 -24.10
C GLY A 582 -3.06 5.20 -23.24
N LEU A 583 -3.44 3.92 -23.35
CA LEU A 583 -2.79 2.85 -22.55
C LEU A 583 -1.35 2.58 -22.97
N VAL A 584 -1.04 2.79 -24.25
CA VAL A 584 0.29 2.54 -24.81
C VAL A 584 1.33 3.45 -24.17
N ASP A 585 1.06 4.76 -24.16
CA ASP A 585 1.93 5.76 -23.52
C ASP A 585 2.09 5.50 -22.02
N TYR A 586 1.00 5.12 -21.36
CA TYR A 586 1.01 4.76 -19.95
C TYR A 586 1.93 3.56 -19.66
N TRP A 587 1.81 2.47 -20.44
CA TRP A 587 2.62 1.28 -20.27
C TRP A 587 4.10 1.50 -20.59
N GLN A 588 4.42 2.35 -21.57
CA GLN A 588 5.80 2.73 -21.84
C GLN A 588 6.46 3.40 -20.63
N ARG A 589 5.68 4.15 -19.82
CA ARG A 589 6.18 4.87 -18.65
C ARG A 589 6.19 4.03 -17.37
N TYR A 590 5.14 3.25 -17.12
CA TYR A 590 4.92 2.58 -15.83
C TYR A 590 4.95 1.04 -15.90
N GLY A 591 5.21 0.49 -17.08
CA GLY A 591 5.31 -0.94 -17.32
C GLY A 591 4.05 -1.51 -17.99
N TRP A 592 4.27 -2.50 -18.83
CA TRP A 592 3.25 -3.16 -19.63
C TRP A 592 2.31 -4.05 -18.80
N SER A 593 1.11 -4.29 -19.32
CA SER A 593 0.24 -5.38 -18.86
C SER A 593 0.91 -6.74 -19.13
N GLU A 594 0.58 -7.75 -18.33
CA GLU A 594 1.03 -9.14 -18.60
C GLU A 594 0.50 -9.70 -19.93
N MET A 595 -0.58 -9.10 -20.46
CA MET A 595 -1.26 -9.58 -21.67
C MET A 595 -0.83 -8.83 -22.93
N CYS A 596 -0.05 -7.75 -22.81
CA CYS A 596 0.37 -6.93 -23.94
C CYS A 596 1.83 -6.54 -23.80
N ARG A 597 2.57 -6.49 -24.90
CA ARG A 597 3.99 -6.09 -24.89
C ARG A 597 4.36 -5.33 -26.16
N ALA A 598 5.44 -4.56 -26.06
CA ALA A 598 6.10 -4.01 -27.24
C ALA A 598 6.58 -5.14 -28.17
N SER A 599 6.39 -4.93 -29.46
CA SER A 599 6.80 -5.82 -30.56
C SER A 599 7.49 -4.99 -31.64
N VAL A 600 8.22 -5.66 -32.54
CA VAL A 600 8.88 -5.01 -33.69
C VAL A 600 7.86 -4.29 -34.58
N ASP A 601 6.66 -4.84 -34.69
CA ASP A 601 5.55 -4.30 -35.51
C ASP A 601 4.58 -3.43 -34.70
N GLY A 602 4.97 -2.97 -33.49
CA GLY A 602 4.13 -2.15 -32.61
C GLY A 602 3.79 -2.87 -31.31
N ILE A 603 2.54 -3.32 -31.15
CA ILE A 603 2.05 -3.94 -29.92
C ILE A 603 1.51 -5.32 -30.23
N SER A 604 1.88 -6.29 -29.40
CA SER A 604 1.35 -7.65 -29.45
C SER A 604 0.66 -7.97 -28.14
N CYS A 605 -0.60 -8.40 -28.22
CA CYS A 605 -1.38 -8.85 -27.07
C CYS A 605 -1.79 -10.32 -27.23
N SER A 606 -2.00 -11.00 -26.10
CA SER A 606 -2.35 -12.43 -25.99
C SER A 606 -3.66 -12.68 -25.26
#